data_AF-A0A8D2JZU8-F1
#
_entry.id   AF-A0A8D2JZU8-F1
#
_cell.length_a   1.000
_cell.length_b   1.000
_cell.length_c   1.000
_cell.angle_alpha   90.00
_cell.angle_beta   90.00
_cell.angle_gamma   90.00
#
_symmetry.space_group_name_H-M   'P 1'
#
loop_
_entity.id
_entity.type
_entity.pdbx_description
1 polymer ?
#
loop_
_entity_poly.entity_id
_entity_poly.type
_entity_poly.pdbx_seq_one_letter_code
_entity_poly.pdbx_strand_id
1 'polypeptide(L)'
;KAARCSSFSVLFLLGIIFSTGKRWKEMRRFSLLTLRNFGMGKRSIEDCVQKEACCIVEELRKTNASPCDPTFILGCAPCNVICSIVFQNRFQYEDKNFLTLMERFNENFRIASTPWIQVCNSFPFLIDYFPGTHNKFLKNGAFIKSYILEKVKEHQESLDINNPRDFIDCFLIKMEQEKDNQQSEFTVENLVSTVFDLFVAGTHTTSTTLRYGLLLLLKHPEVTAKVQEEIDRVIGRHRSPCMQDRSHMPYMDAVLHEIQRYIDLIPNGLLHTVTSDIKFRNYLIPKGFKIKVMLGA
;
A
#
# COMPACT_ATOMS: atom_id res chain seq x y z
N LYS A 1 8.21 -20.18 24.41
CA LYS A 1 9.44 -19.38 24.14
C LYS A 1 9.83 -19.38 22.66
N ALA A 2 9.75 -20.49 21.91
CA ALA A 2 9.91 -20.51 20.44
C ALA A 2 8.78 -19.83 19.63
N ALA A 3 7.67 -19.46 20.30
CA ALA A 3 6.46 -18.95 19.64
C ALA A 3 6.54 -17.46 19.20
N ARG A 4 7.52 -16.66 19.66
CA ARG A 4 7.61 -15.22 19.32
C ARG A 4 8.50 -14.94 18.12
N CYS A 5 9.67 -15.58 18.02
CA CYS A 5 10.45 -15.59 16.78
C CYS A 5 9.64 -16.20 15.62
N SER A 6 8.84 -17.25 15.88
CA SER A 6 7.88 -17.75 14.89
C SER A 6 6.81 -16.70 14.58
N SER A 7 6.24 -15.99 15.56
CA SER A 7 5.21 -14.97 15.31
C SER A 7 5.72 -13.77 14.49
N PHE A 8 6.94 -13.28 14.73
CA PHE A 8 7.53 -12.21 13.91
C PHE A 8 7.75 -12.68 12.48
N SER A 9 8.28 -13.89 12.31
CA SER A 9 8.52 -14.49 10.98
C SER A 9 7.22 -14.82 10.25
N VAL A 10 6.24 -15.44 10.93
CA VAL A 10 4.95 -15.91 10.40
C VAL A 10 4.04 -14.75 10.01
N LEU A 11 4.16 -13.59 10.66
CA LEU A 11 3.43 -12.38 10.24
C LEU A 11 3.73 -11.99 8.79
N PHE A 12 4.91 -12.39 8.29
CA PHE A 12 5.49 -12.07 6.99
C PHE A 12 5.64 -13.27 6.04
N LEU A 13 4.97 -14.42 6.25
CA LEU A 13 5.09 -15.57 5.32
C LEU A 13 3.87 -15.78 4.41
N LEU A 14 2.86 -14.91 4.55
CA LEU A 14 1.58 -14.96 3.88
C LEU A 14 1.38 -13.69 3.05
N GLY A 15 0.35 -13.68 2.20
CA GLY A 15 0.06 -12.52 1.34
C GLY A 15 0.92 -12.47 0.08
N ILE A 16 1.35 -11.28 -0.32
CA ILE A 16 2.09 -10.98 -1.56
C ILE A 16 3.49 -10.43 -1.29
N ILE A 17 3.63 -9.47 -0.37
CA ILE A 17 4.88 -8.69 -0.22
C ILE A 17 6.01 -9.58 0.31
N PHE A 18 5.68 -10.44 1.28
CA PHE A 18 6.67 -11.22 2.02
C PHE A 18 6.59 -12.73 1.76
N SER A 19 5.60 -13.18 0.99
CA SER A 19 5.44 -14.59 0.61
C SER A 19 6.42 -15.00 -0.51
N THR A 20 6.69 -16.29 -0.63
CA THR A 20 7.57 -16.85 -1.66
C THR A 20 6.98 -18.12 -2.29
N GLY A 21 7.56 -18.60 -3.39
CA GLY A 21 7.20 -19.90 -3.98
C GLY A 21 5.82 -19.92 -4.66
N LYS A 22 5.11 -21.05 -4.54
CA LYS A 22 3.79 -21.27 -5.17
C LYS A 22 2.76 -20.25 -4.66
N ARG A 23 2.65 -20.09 -3.34
CA ARG A 23 1.80 -19.10 -2.67
C ARG A 23 1.92 -17.71 -3.28
N TRP A 24 3.15 -17.19 -3.38
CA TRP A 24 3.38 -15.86 -3.97
C TRP A 24 2.86 -15.77 -5.40
N LYS A 25 3.12 -16.79 -6.23
CA LYS A 25 2.68 -16.80 -7.64
C LYS A 25 1.16 -16.77 -7.74
N GLU A 26 0.47 -17.57 -6.94
CA GLU A 26 -1.00 -17.65 -6.94
C GLU A 26 -1.63 -16.37 -6.39
N MET A 27 -1.20 -15.91 -5.21
CA MET A 27 -1.71 -14.67 -4.60
C MET A 27 -1.44 -13.46 -5.49
N ARG A 28 -0.22 -13.31 -6.05
CA ARG A 28 0.09 -12.22 -6.97
C ARG A 28 -0.77 -12.27 -8.23
N ARG A 29 -0.90 -13.45 -8.86
CA ARG A 29 -1.68 -13.60 -10.09
C ARG A 29 -3.15 -13.28 -9.85
N PHE A 30 -3.74 -13.84 -8.80
CA PHE A 30 -5.11 -13.58 -8.40
C PHE A 30 -5.30 -12.07 -8.16
N SER A 31 -4.46 -11.48 -7.30
CA SER A 31 -4.63 -10.08 -6.92
C SER A 31 -4.48 -9.12 -8.09
N LEU A 32 -3.52 -9.33 -8.99
CA LEU A 32 -3.37 -8.49 -10.19
C LEU A 32 -4.60 -8.57 -11.12
N LEU A 33 -5.17 -9.77 -11.29
CA LEU A 33 -6.38 -9.95 -12.09
C LEU A 33 -7.57 -9.24 -11.44
N THR A 34 -7.76 -9.44 -10.14
CA THR A 34 -8.86 -8.83 -9.37
C THR A 34 -8.75 -7.30 -9.35
N LEU A 35 -7.58 -6.73 -9.06
CA LEU A 35 -7.34 -5.28 -9.09
C LEU A 35 -7.65 -4.68 -10.47
N ARG A 36 -7.22 -5.35 -11.55
CA ARG A 36 -7.51 -4.91 -12.93
C ARG A 36 -9.01 -5.00 -13.26
N ASN A 37 -9.72 -5.98 -12.70
CA ASN A 37 -11.17 -6.12 -12.88
C ASN A 37 -11.94 -4.99 -12.19
N PHE A 38 -11.56 -4.64 -10.96
CA PHE A 38 -12.16 -3.53 -10.20
C PHE A 38 -11.73 -2.14 -10.67
N GLY A 39 -10.90 -2.06 -11.71
CA GLY A 39 -10.66 -0.80 -12.40
C GLY A 39 -9.26 -0.25 -12.29
N MET A 40 -8.33 -0.93 -11.61
CA MET A 40 -6.95 -0.48 -11.58
C MET A 40 -6.39 -0.43 -13.01
N GLY A 41 -6.08 0.79 -13.48
CA GLY A 41 -5.70 1.06 -14.88
C GLY A 41 -6.86 1.18 -15.88
N LYS A 42 -8.10 1.37 -15.41
CA LYS A 42 -9.31 1.64 -16.21
C LYS A 42 -10.04 2.90 -15.68
N ARG A 43 -11.04 3.39 -16.40
CA ARG A 43 -11.84 4.58 -16.01
C ARG A 43 -12.57 4.45 -14.66
N SER A 44 -12.91 3.25 -14.21
CA SER A 44 -13.67 3.10 -12.95
C SER A 44 -12.87 3.47 -11.69
N ILE A 45 -11.53 3.28 -11.68
CA ILE A 45 -10.71 3.76 -10.56
C ILE A 45 -10.43 5.26 -10.64
N GLU A 46 -10.43 5.82 -11.85
CA GLU A 46 -10.28 7.25 -12.08
C GLU A 46 -11.41 8.03 -11.40
N ASP A 47 -12.65 7.57 -11.52
CA ASP A 47 -13.80 8.17 -10.83
C ASP A 47 -13.63 8.14 -9.30
N CYS A 48 -13.06 7.06 -8.75
CA CYS A 48 -12.77 6.94 -7.32
C CYS A 48 -11.69 7.95 -6.89
N VAL A 49 -10.61 8.05 -7.66
CA VAL A 49 -9.52 9.01 -7.40
C VAL A 49 -10.02 10.45 -7.51
N GLN A 50 -10.87 10.76 -8.49
CA GLN A 50 -11.48 12.09 -8.64
C GLN A 50 -12.36 12.43 -7.44
N LYS A 51 -13.20 11.49 -6.97
CA LYS A 51 -14.02 11.70 -5.77
C LYS A 51 -13.16 11.99 -4.53
N GLU A 52 -12.10 11.21 -4.30
CA GLU A 52 -11.20 11.48 -3.18
C GLU A 52 -10.41 12.78 -3.34
N ALA A 53 -10.03 13.16 -4.57
CA ALA A 53 -9.39 14.44 -4.83
C ALA A 53 -10.31 15.63 -4.46
N CYS A 54 -11.61 15.53 -4.77
CA CYS A 54 -12.59 16.53 -4.33
C CYS A 54 -12.64 16.63 -2.79
N CYS A 55 -12.67 15.50 -2.10
CA CYS A 55 -12.68 15.48 -0.63
C CYS A 55 -11.40 16.08 -0.04
N ILE A 56 -10.21 15.81 -0.60
CA ILE A 56 -8.97 16.49 -0.18
C ILE A 56 -9.12 18.01 -0.28
N VAL A 57 -9.65 18.51 -1.41
CA VAL A 57 -9.82 19.95 -1.61
C VAL A 57 -10.80 20.54 -0.59
N GLU A 58 -11.89 19.84 -0.28
CA GLU A 58 -12.85 20.24 0.75
C GLU A 58 -12.21 20.30 2.14
N GLU A 59 -11.45 19.27 2.54
CA GLU A 59 -10.74 19.26 3.82
C GLU A 59 -9.69 20.37 3.90
N LEU A 60 -8.93 20.60 2.84
CA LEU A 60 -7.94 21.68 2.80
C LEU A 60 -8.63 23.05 2.88
N ARG A 61 -9.82 23.24 2.32
CA ARG A 61 -10.58 24.50 2.46
C ARG A 61 -11.00 24.77 3.90
N LYS A 62 -11.37 23.73 4.67
CA LYS A 62 -11.74 23.88 6.09
C LYS A 62 -10.63 24.49 6.95
N THR A 63 -9.37 24.38 6.52
CA THR A 63 -8.23 24.98 7.22
C THR A 63 -8.22 26.51 7.18
N ASN A 64 -9.02 27.14 6.32
CA ASN A 64 -9.11 28.61 6.17
C ASN A 64 -7.73 29.29 6.03
N ALA A 65 -6.84 28.68 5.24
CA ALA A 65 -5.46 29.12 5.01
C ALA A 65 -4.59 29.21 6.28
N SER A 66 -5.00 28.58 7.38
CA SER A 66 -4.15 28.41 8.56
C SER A 66 -3.10 27.32 8.32
N PRO A 67 -1.89 27.46 8.92
CA PRO A 67 -0.89 26.39 8.87
C PRO A 67 -1.45 25.07 9.42
N CYS A 68 -1.34 24.00 8.64
CA CYS A 68 -1.80 22.67 9.02
C CYS A 68 -0.80 21.59 8.62
N ASP A 69 -0.83 20.46 9.32
CA ASP A 69 -0.09 19.26 8.91
C ASP A 69 -0.96 18.44 7.93
N PRO A 70 -0.58 18.32 6.64
CA PRO A 70 -1.38 17.63 5.65
C PRO A 70 -1.24 16.09 5.72
N THR A 71 -0.45 15.54 6.66
CA THR A 71 -0.14 14.11 6.74
C THR A 71 -1.40 13.23 6.74
N PHE A 72 -2.41 13.57 7.54
CA PHE A 72 -3.64 12.77 7.60
C PHE A 72 -4.52 13.01 6.38
N ILE A 73 -4.71 14.26 5.95
CA ILE A 73 -5.55 14.61 4.80
C ILE A 73 -5.06 13.90 3.53
N LEU A 74 -3.74 13.92 3.27
CA LEU A 74 -3.12 13.25 2.13
C LEU A 74 -2.99 11.73 2.33
N GLY A 75 -3.13 11.24 3.56
CA GLY A 75 -3.15 9.80 3.87
C GLY A 75 -4.52 9.17 3.63
N CYS A 76 -5.60 9.89 3.96
CA CYS A 76 -6.96 9.40 3.86
C CYS A 76 -7.38 9.08 2.42
N ALA A 77 -7.01 9.93 1.45
CA ALA A 77 -7.37 9.71 0.05
C ALA A 77 -6.86 8.38 -0.55
N PRO A 78 -5.53 8.10 -0.57
CA PRO A 78 -5.05 6.82 -1.10
C PRO A 78 -5.55 5.62 -0.28
N CYS A 79 -5.78 5.80 1.02
CA CYS A 79 -6.40 4.77 1.85
C CYS A 79 -7.84 4.49 1.43
N ASN A 80 -8.67 5.52 1.24
CA ASN A 80 -10.05 5.35 0.78
C ASN A 80 -10.13 4.76 -0.63
N VAL A 81 -9.21 5.12 -1.54
CA VAL A 81 -9.13 4.49 -2.86
C VAL A 81 -8.92 2.98 -2.72
N ILE A 82 -7.95 2.53 -1.91
CA ILE A 82 -7.75 1.08 -1.72
C ILE A 82 -8.88 0.42 -0.93
N CYS A 83 -9.48 1.10 0.07
CA CYS A 83 -10.67 0.64 0.79
C CYS A 83 -11.85 0.39 -0.15
N SER A 84 -12.07 1.26 -1.14
CA SER A 84 -13.17 1.11 -2.10
C SER A 84 -13.03 -0.14 -2.96
N ILE A 85 -11.79 -0.58 -3.23
CA ILE A 85 -11.50 -1.77 -4.03
C ILE A 85 -11.55 -3.03 -3.17
N VAL A 86 -11.18 -2.93 -1.90
CA VAL A 86 -10.99 -4.09 -1.02
C VAL A 86 -12.21 -4.40 -0.15
N PHE A 87 -12.95 -3.39 0.29
CA PHE A 87 -14.10 -3.53 1.20
C PHE A 87 -15.40 -2.95 0.63
N GLN A 88 -15.38 -2.44 -0.60
CA GLN A 88 -16.45 -1.62 -1.18
C GLN A 88 -16.90 -0.45 -0.26
N ASN A 89 -16.01 0.01 0.62
CA ASN A 89 -16.35 0.98 1.67
C ASN A 89 -15.46 2.23 1.57
N ARG A 90 -16.03 3.36 1.97
CA ARG A 90 -15.35 4.65 2.07
C ARG A 90 -15.52 5.20 3.48
N PHE A 91 -14.41 5.51 4.13
CA PHE A 91 -14.43 6.09 5.46
C PHE A 91 -14.53 7.61 5.40
N GLN A 92 -15.28 8.18 6.34
CA GLN A 92 -15.25 9.61 6.60
C GLN A 92 -13.90 10.01 7.20
N TYR A 93 -13.44 11.22 6.93
CA TYR A 93 -12.11 11.67 7.36
C TYR A 93 -12.08 11.91 8.89
N GLU A 94 -13.24 12.10 9.51
CA GLU A 94 -13.43 12.25 10.95
C GLU A 94 -13.74 10.92 11.67
N ASP A 95 -13.84 9.79 10.95
CA ASP A 95 -14.10 8.48 11.55
C ASP A 95 -12.95 8.06 12.49
N LYS A 96 -13.26 7.88 13.78
CA LYS A 96 -12.27 7.57 14.80
C LYS A 96 -11.58 6.22 14.60
N ASN A 97 -12.30 5.21 14.10
CA ASN A 97 -11.74 3.89 13.84
C ASN A 97 -10.77 3.95 12.66
N PHE A 98 -11.14 4.70 11.61
CA PHE A 98 -10.30 4.91 10.45
C PHE A 98 -9.04 5.72 10.77
N LEU A 99 -9.18 6.80 11.53
CA LEU A 99 -8.04 7.59 12.00
C LEU A 99 -7.09 6.76 12.86
N THR A 100 -7.63 5.91 13.74
CA THR A 100 -6.82 4.97 14.54
C THR A 100 -6.09 3.98 13.65
N LEU A 101 -6.75 3.44 12.62
CA LEU A 101 -6.13 2.54 11.65
C LEU A 101 -4.96 3.23 10.93
N MET A 102 -5.17 4.45 10.44
CA MET A 102 -4.16 5.26 9.76
C MET A 102 -2.98 5.64 10.66
N GLU A 103 -3.23 5.95 11.93
CA GLU A 103 -2.18 6.25 12.91
C GLU A 103 -1.28 5.03 13.13
N ARG A 104 -1.86 3.84 13.31
CA ARG A 104 -1.12 2.58 13.51
C ARG A 104 -0.27 2.22 12.31
N PHE A 105 -0.82 2.45 11.11
CA PHE A 105 -0.12 2.35 9.83
C PHE A 105 1.09 3.27 9.79
N ASN A 106 0.90 4.58 10.00
CA ASN A 106 1.97 5.59 9.95
C ASN A 106 3.07 5.30 10.97
N GLU A 107 2.67 4.88 12.17
CA GLU A 107 3.60 4.48 13.21
C GLU A 107 4.43 3.26 12.81
N ASN A 108 3.82 2.22 12.22
CA ASN A 108 4.55 1.04 11.78
C ASN A 108 5.56 1.34 10.69
N PHE A 109 5.22 2.22 9.74
CA PHE A 109 6.15 2.64 8.70
C PHE A 109 7.36 3.40 9.29
N ARG A 110 7.10 4.31 10.24
CA ARG A 110 8.16 5.02 10.96
C ARG A 110 9.05 4.05 11.75
N ILE A 111 8.45 3.10 12.46
CA ILE A 111 9.19 2.08 13.22
C ILE A 111 10.02 1.20 12.29
N ALA A 112 9.46 0.73 11.17
CA ALA A 112 10.15 -0.11 10.18
C ALA A 112 11.43 0.54 9.63
N SER A 113 11.43 1.88 9.55
CA SER A 113 12.55 2.69 9.08
C SER A 113 13.61 2.96 10.17
N THR A 114 13.41 2.53 11.42
CA THR A 114 14.37 2.77 12.50
C THR A 114 15.58 1.83 12.43
N PRO A 115 16.78 2.28 12.85
CA PRO A 115 17.97 1.42 12.92
C PRO A 115 17.75 0.14 13.73
N TRP A 116 16.95 0.23 14.80
CA TRP A 116 16.63 -0.93 15.64
C TRP A 116 15.90 -2.04 14.88
N ILE A 117 14.92 -1.71 14.03
CA ILE A 117 14.26 -2.73 13.21
C ILE A 117 15.22 -3.35 12.19
N GLN A 118 16.16 -2.57 11.64
CA GLN A 118 17.18 -3.13 10.73
C GLN A 118 18.10 -4.13 11.45
N VAL A 119 18.44 -3.87 12.71
CA VAL A 119 19.17 -4.81 13.57
C VAL A 119 18.33 -6.06 13.84
N CYS A 120 17.07 -5.91 14.23
CA CYS A 120 16.16 -7.04 14.44
C CYS A 120 15.98 -7.89 13.17
N ASN A 121 15.92 -7.29 11.99
CA ASN A 121 15.82 -8.01 10.71
C ASN A 121 17.09 -8.81 10.39
N SER A 122 18.26 -8.27 10.76
CA SER A 122 19.56 -8.92 10.53
C SER A 122 19.84 -10.02 11.57
N PHE A 123 19.34 -9.83 12.79
CA PHE A 123 19.52 -10.74 13.92
C PHE A 123 18.17 -11.02 14.60
N PRO A 124 17.29 -11.85 13.99
CA PRO A 124 15.93 -12.08 14.49
C PRO A 124 15.85 -12.64 15.90
N PHE A 125 16.88 -13.36 16.35
CA PHE A 125 16.94 -13.90 17.71
C PHE A 125 16.85 -12.79 18.77
N LEU A 126 17.34 -11.56 18.49
CA LEU A 126 17.30 -10.44 19.44
C LEU A 126 15.87 -10.01 19.81
N ILE A 127 14.90 -10.27 18.95
CA ILE A 127 13.48 -9.92 19.15
C ILE A 127 12.92 -10.62 20.40
N ASP A 128 13.40 -11.83 20.71
CA ASP A 128 12.91 -12.60 21.85
C ASP A 128 13.53 -12.17 23.19
N TYR A 129 14.68 -11.51 23.17
CA TYR A 129 15.46 -11.20 24.38
C TYR A 129 15.39 -9.75 24.83
N PHE A 130 15.17 -8.81 23.91
CA PHE A 130 15.21 -7.38 24.23
C PHE A 130 13.83 -6.73 24.13
N PRO A 131 13.45 -5.84 25.06
CA PRO A 131 12.33 -4.95 24.83
C PRO A 131 12.69 -3.93 23.74
N GLY A 132 11.72 -3.52 22.92
CA GLY A 132 11.96 -2.46 21.93
C GLY A 132 10.75 -2.14 21.06
N THR A 133 10.97 -1.26 20.08
CA THR A 133 9.91 -0.79 19.17
C THR A 133 9.34 -1.90 18.28
N HIS A 134 10.04 -3.03 18.09
CA HIS A 134 9.51 -4.22 17.42
C HIS A 134 8.24 -4.78 18.11
N ASN A 135 8.12 -4.65 19.43
CA ASN A 135 6.90 -5.09 20.13
C ASN A 135 5.71 -4.21 19.78
N LYS A 136 5.93 -2.90 19.62
CA LYS A 136 4.90 -1.97 19.17
C LYS A 136 4.52 -2.25 17.72
N PHE A 137 5.52 -2.50 16.87
CA PHE A 137 5.32 -2.89 15.47
C PHE A 137 4.42 -4.13 15.34
N LEU A 138 4.71 -5.19 16.11
CA LEU A 138 3.91 -6.41 16.13
C LEU A 138 2.48 -6.18 16.63
N LYS A 139 2.32 -5.40 17.72
CA LYS A 139 0.99 -5.07 18.27
C LYS A 139 0.13 -4.31 17.27
N ASN A 140 0.70 -3.30 16.63
CA ASN A 140 0.02 -2.52 15.59
C ASN A 140 -0.35 -3.41 14.38
N GLY A 141 0.55 -4.30 13.95
CA GLY A 141 0.28 -5.25 12.87
C GLY A 141 -0.86 -6.22 13.20
N ALA A 142 -0.87 -6.75 14.43
CA ALA A 142 -1.95 -7.60 14.93
C ALA A 142 -3.29 -6.86 14.98
N PHE A 143 -3.30 -5.61 15.45
CA PHE A 143 -4.50 -4.77 15.47
C PHE A 143 -5.10 -4.60 14.07
N ILE A 144 -4.27 -4.25 13.08
CA ILE A 144 -4.71 -4.06 11.69
C ILE A 144 -5.24 -5.38 11.11
N LYS A 145 -4.54 -6.51 11.33
CA LYS A 145 -5.01 -7.82 10.87
C LYS A 145 -6.34 -8.23 11.52
N SER A 146 -6.54 -7.92 12.80
CA SER A 146 -7.82 -8.17 13.48
C SER A 146 -8.97 -7.35 12.88
N TYR A 147 -8.72 -6.08 12.57
CA TYR A 147 -9.70 -5.23 11.89
C TYR A 147 -10.07 -5.79 10.50
N ILE A 148 -9.07 -6.21 9.72
CA ILE A 148 -9.31 -6.84 8.41
C ILE A 148 -10.09 -8.15 8.57
N LEU A 149 -9.77 -8.97 9.58
CA LEU A 149 -10.47 -10.22 9.84
C LEU A 149 -11.96 -9.99 10.19
N GLU A 150 -12.27 -8.93 10.94
CA GLU A 150 -13.66 -8.53 11.20
C GLU A 150 -14.39 -8.21 9.89
N LYS A 151 -13.76 -7.43 9.01
CA LYS A 151 -14.32 -7.15 7.67
C LYS A 151 -14.49 -8.41 6.83
N VAL A 152 -13.52 -9.33 6.84
CA VAL A 152 -13.66 -10.61 6.14
C VAL A 152 -14.88 -11.40 6.64
N LYS A 153 -15.15 -11.41 7.95
CA LYS A 153 -16.33 -12.09 8.51
C LYS A 153 -17.64 -11.43 8.07
N GLU A 154 -17.73 -10.10 8.10
CA GLU A 154 -18.90 -9.36 7.58
C GLU A 154 -19.17 -9.72 6.10
N HIS A 155 -18.12 -9.90 5.29
CA HIS A 155 -18.26 -10.29 3.89
C HIS A 155 -18.69 -11.75 3.74
N GLN A 156 -18.20 -12.66 4.60
CA GLN A 156 -18.65 -14.06 4.61
C GLN A 156 -20.13 -14.18 4.94
N GLU A 157 -20.66 -13.39 5.88
CA GLU A 157 -22.07 -13.40 6.27
C GLU A 157 -23.00 -12.85 5.18
N SER A 158 -22.50 -11.96 4.32
CA SER A 158 -23.28 -11.26 3.30
C SER A 158 -22.88 -11.61 1.86
N LEU A 159 -22.12 -12.70 1.67
CA LEU A 159 -21.53 -13.06 0.38
C LEU A 159 -22.60 -13.46 -0.64
N ASP A 160 -22.64 -12.75 -1.77
CA ASP A 160 -23.37 -13.15 -2.98
C ASP A 160 -22.39 -13.62 -4.06
N ILE A 161 -22.40 -14.93 -4.34
CA ILE A 161 -21.50 -15.56 -5.32
C ILE A 161 -21.74 -15.00 -6.73
N ASN A 162 -22.97 -14.56 -7.05
CA ASN A 162 -23.31 -14.07 -8.38
C ASN A 162 -22.93 -12.60 -8.59
N ASN A 163 -22.72 -11.86 -7.50
CA ASN A 163 -22.46 -10.43 -7.54
C ASN A 163 -21.34 -10.04 -6.57
N PRO A 164 -20.07 -10.40 -6.87
CA PRO A 164 -18.93 -10.05 -6.03
C PRO A 164 -18.75 -8.53 -5.96
N ARG A 165 -18.76 -7.99 -4.74
CA ARG A 165 -18.70 -6.55 -4.48
C ARG A 165 -17.31 -5.96 -4.61
N ASP A 166 -16.30 -6.71 -4.16
CA ASP A 166 -14.93 -6.24 -3.99
C ASP A 166 -13.91 -7.39 -4.01
N PHE A 167 -12.66 -7.04 -3.70
CA PHE A 167 -11.55 -7.99 -3.63
C PHE A 167 -11.82 -9.15 -2.66
N ILE A 168 -12.42 -8.89 -1.49
CA ILE A 168 -12.65 -9.91 -0.47
C ILE A 168 -13.67 -10.92 -0.98
N ASP A 169 -14.79 -10.46 -1.53
CA ASP A 169 -15.80 -11.35 -2.11
C ASP A 169 -15.21 -12.23 -3.21
N CYS A 170 -14.42 -11.66 -4.13
CA CYS A 170 -13.72 -12.42 -5.16
C CYS A 170 -12.80 -13.50 -4.56
N PHE A 171 -12.09 -13.18 -3.47
CA PHE A 171 -11.19 -14.14 -2.83
C PHE A 171 -11.98 -15.23 -2.10
N LEU A 172 -13.06 -14.89 -1.40
CA LEU A 172 -13.93 -15.83 -0.72
C LEU A 172 -14.60 -16.81 -1.70
N ILE A 173 -15.08 -16.32 -2.85
CA ILE A 173 -15.62 -17.17 -3.92
C ILE A 173 -14.53 -18.10 -4.46
N LYS A 174 -13.32 -17.59 -4.66
CA LYS A 174 -12.19 -18.40 -5.14
C LYS A 174 -11.78 -19.47 -4.14
N MET A 175 -11.83 -19.15 -2.84
CA MET A 175 -11.60 -20.08 -1.74
C MET A 175 -12.64 -21.20 -1.73
N GLU A 176 -13.92 -20.88 -1.91
CA GLU A 176 -15.01 -21.88 -2.00
C GLU A 176 -14.84 -22.81 -3.22
N GLN A 177 -14.39 -22.25 -4.36
CA GLN A 177 -14.09 -23.04 -5.57
C GLN A 177 -12.91 -24.01 -5.39
N GLU A 178 -12.02 -23.77 -4.43
CA GLU A 178 -10.84 -24.60 -4.16
C GLU A 178 -10.94 -25.41 -2.86
N LYS A 179 -12.12 -25.48 -2.24
CA LYS A 179 -12.29 -26.14 -0.93
C LYS A 179 -11.85 -27.61 -0.89
N ASP A 180 -12.00 -28.32 -2.01
CA ASP A 180 -11.63 -29.74 -2.12
C ASP A 180 -10.13 -29.94 -2.44
N ASN A 181 -9.40 -28.85 -2.71
CA ASN A 181 -7.96 -28.88 -2.99
C ASN A 181 -7.14 -28.66 -1.71
N GLN A 182 -6.63 -29.75 -1.15
CA GLN A 182 -5.77 -29.74 0.04
C GLN A 182 -4.46 -28.95 -0.15
N GLN A 183 -4.05 -28.64 -1.39
CA GLN A 183 -2.87 -27.84 -1.71
C GLN A 183 -3.20 -26.40 -2.10
N SER A 184 -4.43 -25.94 -1.83
CA SER A 184 -4.84 -24.56 -2.08
C SER A 184 -4.14 -23.61 -1.12
N GLU A 185 -3.70 -22.48 -1.65
CA GLU A 185 -3.14 -21.38 -0.86
C GLU A 185 -4.22 -20.32 -0.53
N PHE A 186 -5.47 -20.52 -0.97
CA PHE A 186 -6.59 -19.63 -0.64
C PHE A 186 -7.13 -19.97 0.75
N THR A 187 -6.53 -19.38 1.79
CA THR A 187 -6.99 -19.49 3.18
C THR A 187 -7.39 -18.12 3.74
N VAL A 188 -8.16 -18.10 4.82
CA VAL A 188 -8.55 -16.85 5.50
C VAL A 188 -7.32 -16.07 5.98
N GLU A 189 -6.27 -16.75 6.47
CA GLU A 189 -5.04 -16.10 6.91
C GLU A 189 -4.26 -15.47 5.75
N ASN A 190 -4.27 -16.12 4.58
CA ASN A 190 -3.69 -15.58 3.35
C ASN A 190 -4.51 -14.41 2.80
N LEU A 191 -5.84 -14.47 2.89
CA LEU A 191 -6.72 -13.34 2.55
C LEU A 191 -6.42 -12.13 3.42
N VAL A 192 -6.45 -12.30 4.75
CA VAL A 192 -6.16 -11.21 5.71
C VAL A 192 -4.77 -10.61 5.47
N SER A 193 -3.77 -11.45 5.22
CA SER A 193 -2.41 -10.98 4.94
C SER A 193 -2.28 -10.31 3.57
N THR A 194 -3.01 -10.79 2.56
CA THR A 194 -3.06 -10.17 1.23
C THR A 194 -3.71 -8.79 1.28
N VAL A 195 -4.85 -8.67 1.98
CA VAL A 195 -5.52 -7.39 2.20
C VAL A 195 -4.63 -6.44 2.98
N PHE A 196 -3.97 -6.91 4.03
CA PHE A 196 -3.00 -6.13 4.79
C PHE A 196 -1.90 -5.57 3.87
N ASP A 197 -1.33 -6.41 3.01
CA ASP A 197 -0.28 -6.01 2.06
C ASP A 197 -0.77 -4.93 1.07
N LEU A 198 -1.98 -5.10 0.51
CA LEU A 198 -2.58 -4.11 -0.40
C LEU A 198 -2.81 -2.76 0.30
N PHE A 199 -3.28 -2.79 1.54
CA PHE A 199 -3.51 -1.60 2.35
C PHE A 199 -2.21 -0.83 2.64
N VAL A 200 -1.18 -1.52 3.13
CA VAL A 200 0.12 -0.92 3.44
C VAL A 200 0.72 -0.31 2.17
N ALA A 201 0.76 -1.09 1.08
CA ALA A 201 1.40 -0.67 -0.16
C ALA A 201 0.66 0.50 -0.82
N GLY A 202 -0.68 0.45 -0.90
CA GLY A 202 -1.49 1.46 -1.57
C GLY A 202 -1.56 2.80 -0.83
N THR A 203 -1.55 2.76 0.50
CA THR A 203 -1.78 3.95 1.34
C THR A 203 -0.50 4.76 1.56
N HIS A 204 0.53 4.14 2.15
CA HIS A 204 1.69 4.88 2.65
C HIS A 204 2.56 5.46 1.56
N THR A 205 2.83 4.67 0.52
CA THR A 205 3.78 5.06 -0.52
C THR A 205 3.24 6.28 -1.28
N THR A 206 1.97 6.24 -1.65
CA THR A 206 1.25 7.33 -2.31
C THR A 206 1.16 8.56 -1.41
N SER A 207 0.72 8.40 -0.16
CA SER A 207 0.60 9.52 0.79
C SER A 207 1.93 10.22 1.04
N THR A 208 3.01 9.46 1.22
CA THR A 208 4.36 10.01 1.44
C THR A 208 4.85 10.74 0.19
N THR A 209 4.62 10.18 -1.00
CA THR A 209 4.97 10.82 -2.27
C THR A 209 4.22 12.14 -2.46
N LEU A 210 2.92 12.18 -2.17
CA LEU A 210 2.13 13.41 -2.23
C LEU A 210 2.64 14.47 -1.24
N ARG A 211 2.95 14.07 0.00
CA ARG A 211 3.46 14.97 1.02
C ARG A 211 4.82 15.57 0.63
N TYR A 212 5.74 14.77 0.11
CA TYR A 212 6.99 15.28 -0.44
C TYR A 212 6.76 16.13 -1.69
N GLY A 213 5.82 15.76 -2.55
CA GLY A 213 5.44 16.55 -3.72
C GLY A 213 5.01 17.97 -3.35
N LEU A 214 4.12 18.11 -2.36
CA LEU A 214 3.73 19.44 -1.85
C LEU A 214 4.93 20.20 -1.26
N LEU A 215 5.76 19.53 -0.47
CA LEU A 215 6.95 20.16 0.11
C LEU A 215 7.92 20.68 -0.97
N LEU A 216 8.14 19.90 -2.04
CA LEU A 216 8.99 20.28 -3.15
C LEU A 216 8.38 21.44 -3.96
N LEU A 217 7.08 21.42 -4.21
CA LEU A 217 6.37 22.52 -4.88
C LEU A 217 6.44 23.82 -4.07
N LEU A 218 6.33 23.75 -2.74
CA LEU A 218 6.50 24.91 -1.85
C LEU A 218 7.94 25.45 -1.88
N LYS A 219 8.94 24.56 -2.01
CA LYS A 219 10.35 24.93 -2.10
C LYS A 219 10.70 25.58 -3.46
N HIS A 220 9.99 25.21 -4.53
CA HIS A 220 10.24 25.62 -5.91
C HIS A 220 9.04 26.38 -6.49
N PRO A 221 8.79 27.63 -6.07
CA PRO A 221 7.63 28.40 -6.49
C PRO A 221 7.55 28.62 -8.02
N GLU A 222 8.70 28.69 -8.69
CA GLU A 222 8.82 28.77 -10.15
C GLU A 222 8.28 27.53 -10.87
N VAL A 223 8.45 26.35 -10.27
CA VAL A 223 7.90 25.09 -10.78
C VAL A 223 6.40 25.08 -10.54
N THR A 224 5.96 25.47 -9.34
CA THR A 224 4.54 25.59 -9.00
C THR A 224 3.79 26.53 -9.94
N ALA A 225 4.36 27.69 -10.27
CA ALA A 225 3.76 28.64 -11.21
C ALA A 225 3.55 28.04 -12.61
N LYS A 226 4.55 27.31 -13.13
CA LYS A 226 4.46 26.64 -14.43
C LYS A 226 3.45 25.49 -14.43
N VAL A 227 3.39 24.72 -13.34
CA VAL A 227 2.38 23.67 -13.17
C VAL A 227 0.97 24.28 -13.15
N GLN A 228 0.78 25.39 -12.44
CA GLN A 228 -0.51 26.09 -12.39
C GLN A 228 -0.92 26.66 -13.75
N GLU A 229 0.01 27.26 -14.50
CA GLU A 229 -0.26 27.73 -15.87
C GLU A 229 -0.71 26.59 -16.78
N GLU A 230 -0.03 25.44 -16.73
CA GLU A 230 -0.41 24.29 -17.57
C GLU A 230 -1.77 23.71 -17.15
N ILE A 231 -2.08 23.65 -15.84
CA ILE A 231 -3.42 23.27 -15.34
C ILE A 231 -4.48 24.22 -15.89
N ASP A 232 -4.26 25.54 -15.81
CA ASP A 232 -5.23 26.54 -16.27
C ASP A 232 -5.44 26.47 -17.78
N ARG A 233 -4.38 26.23 -18.55
CA ARG A 233 -4.42 26.12 -20.01
C ARG A 233 -5.14 24.86 -20.49
N VAL A 234 -4.90 23.70 -19.87
CA VAL A 234 -5.38 22.40 -20.37
C VAL A 234 -6.69 21.97 -19.72
N ILE A 235 -6.83 22.19 -18.42
CA ILE A 235 -7.99 21.76 -17.63
C ILE A 235 -8.95 22.93 -17.40
N GLY A 236 -8.40 24.10 -17.07
CA GLY A 236 -9.19 25.27 -16.69
C GLY A 236 -9.80 25.14 -15.28
N ARG A 237 -10.76 26.01 -14.96
CA ARG A 237 -11.28 26.17 -13.59
C ARG A 237 -12.59 25.42 -13.29
N HIS A 238 -13.24 24.85 -14.31
CA HIS A 238 -14.63 24.37 -14.21
C HIS A 238 -14.82 22.86 -14.22
N ARG A 239 -13.76 22.08 -14.51
CA ARG A 239 -13.84 20.61 -14.57
C ARG A 239 -12.77 19.97 -13.71
N SER A 240 -13.03 18.75 -13.25
CA SER A 240 -12.04 17.93 -12.55
C SER A 240 -10.96 17.39 -13.52
N PRO A 241 -9.71 17.20 -13.05
CA PRO A 241 -8.66 16.52 -13.82
C PRO A 241 -9.04 15.08 -14.16
N CYS A 242 -8.68 14.62 -15.35
CA CYS A 242 -8.90 13.24 -15.81
C CYS A 242 -7.62 12.64 -16.42
N MET A 243 -7.54 11.33 -16.56
CA MET A 243 -6.37 10.61 -17.06
C MET A 243 -6.02 10.95 -18.52
N GLN A 244 -6.99 11.42 -19.29
CA GLN A 244 -6.76 11.87 -20.67
C GLN A 244 -5.94 13.17 -20.73
N ASP A 245 -6.02 13.99 -19.69
CA ASP A 245 -5.28 15.25 -19.59
C ASP A 245 -3.77 15.02 -19.54
N ARG A 246 -3.32 13.88 -18.99
CA ARG A 246 -1.90 13.54 -18.84
C ARG A 246 -1.12 13.68 -20.14
N SER A 247 -1.70 13.23 -21.26
CA SER A 247 -1.05 13.32 -22.58
C SER A 247 -0.89 14.76 -23.11
N HIS A 248 -1.63 15.70 -22.54
CA HIS A 248 -1.63 17.12 -22.90
C HIS A 248 -0.91 18.00 -21.86
N MET A 249 -0.40 17.40 -20.78
CA MET A 249 0.27 18.10 -19.67
C MET A 249 1.70 17.58 -19.45
N PRO A 250 2.61 17.78 -20.43
CA PRO A 250 3.97 17.25 -20.35
C PRO A 250 4.77 17.84 -19.17
N TYR A 251 4.52 19.07 -18.74
CA TYR A 251 5.26 19.66 -17.64
C TYR A 251 4.84 19.06 -16.29
N MET A 252 3.53 18.91 -16.06
CA MET A 252 2.98 18.19 -14.90
C MET A 252 3.49 16.74 -14.88
N ASP A 253 3.44 16.04 -16.03
CA ASP A 253 3.94 14.66 -16.09
C ASP A 253 5.43 14.58 -15.75
N ALA A 254 6.25 15.52 -16.26
CA ALA A 254 7.67 15.61 -15.90
C ALA A 254 7.88 15.88 -14.40
N VAL A 255 7.11 16.81 -13.81
CA VAL A 255 7.17 17.13 -12.37
C VAL A 255 6.80 15.91 -11.51
N LEU A 256 5.75 15.18 -11.88
CA LEU A 256 5.33 13.96 -11.16
C LEU A 256 6.40 12.86 -11.20
N HIS A 257 7.07 12.68 -12.35
CA HIS A 257 8.19 11.75 -12.45
C HIS A 257 9.39 12.23 -11.64
N GLU A 258 9.70 13.53 -11.68
CA GLU A 258 10.84 14.10 -10.97
C GLU A 258 10.65 14.04 -9.45
N ILE A 259 9.43 14.27 -8.93
CA ILE A 259 9.13 14.07 -7.52
C ILE A 259 9.47 12.62 -7.11
N GLN A 260 8.99 11.63 -7.85
CA GLN A 260 9.25 10.22 -7.54
C GLN A 260 10.74 9.86 -7.64
N ARG A 261 11.43 10.37 -8.67
CA ARG A 261 12.87 10.17 -8.88
C ARG A 261 13.71 10.81 -7.77
N TYR A 262 13.34 12.03 -7.35
CA TYR A 262 14.10 12.82 -6.38
C TYR A 262 13.95 12.30 -4.96
N ILE A 263 12.73 11.91 -4.55
CA ILE A 263 12.49 11.44 -3.19
C ILE A 263 13.03 10.03 -2.96
N ASP A 264 13.18 9.25 -4.03
CA ASP A 264 13.67 7.88 -4.04
C ASP A 264 13.17 7.06 -2.84
N LEU A 265 11.84 6.91 -2.78
CA LEU A 265 11.15 6.53 -1.55
C LEU A 265 11.58 5.16 -0.99
N ILE A 266 12.04 4.24 -1.85
CA ILE A 266 12.48 2.90 -1.48
C ILE A 266 13.83 2.62 -2.16
N PRO A 267 14.93 3.26 -1.70
CA PRO A 267 16.20 3.29 -2.42
C PRO A 267 16.85 1.90 -2.51
N ASN A 268 16.63 1.07 -1.50
CA ASN A 268 17.18 -0.29 -1.41
C ASN A 268 16.30 -1.37 -2.05
N GLY A 269 15.17 -0.98 -2.67
CA GLY A 269 14.14 -1.91 -3.10
C GLY A 269 13.63 -2.80 -1.97
N LEU A 270 12.97 -3.90 -2.34
CA LEU A 270 12.62 -4.98 -1.42
C LEU A 270 13.64 -6.13 -1.52
N LEU A 271 13.70 -6.96 -0.49
CA LEU A 271 14.64 -8.08 -0.43
C LEU A 271 14.22 -9.20 -1.38
N HIS A 272 15.06 -9.54 -2.34
CA HIS A 272 14.89 -10.70 -3.22
C HIS A 272 15.61 -11.93 -2.66
N THR A 273 15.21 -13.12 -3.11
CA THR A 273 15.87 -14.38 -2.76
C THR A 273 16.10 -15.20 -4.03
N VAL A 274 17.30 -15.73 -4.18
CA VAL A 274 17.68 -16.61 -5.29
C VAL A 274 16.94 -17.95 -5.17
N THR A 275 16.24 -18.37 -6.23
CA THR A 275 15.35 -19.54 -6.21
C THR A 275 16.04 -20.86 -6.57
N SER A 276 17.18 -20.79 -7.25
CA SER A 276 18.06 -21.91 -7.61
C SER A 276 19.48 -21.39 -7.73
N ASP A 277 20.50 -22.24 -7.63
CA ASP A 277 21.89 -21.81 -7.88
C ASP A 277 21.98 -21.15 -9.25
N ILE A 278 22.53 -19.93 -9.30
CA ILE A 278 22.70 -19.16 -10.53
C ILE A 278 24.13 -18.69 -10.69
N LYS A 279 24.61 -18.68 -11.93
CA LYS A 279 25.82 -17.94 -12.28
C LYS A 279 25.42 -16.54 -12.72
N PHE A 280 25.78 -15.54 -11.93
CA PHE A 280 25.60 -14.14 -12.29
C PHE A 280 26.97 -13.50 -12.53
N ARG A 281 27.23 -13.12 -13.79
CA ARG A 281 28.58 -12.77 -14.26
C ARG A 281 29.57 -13.91 -13.99
N ASN A 282 30.64 -13.65 -13.25
CA ASN A 282 31.65 -14.65 -12.89
C ASN A 282 31.45 -15.22 -11.47
N TYR A 283 30.32 -14.91 -10.82
CA TYR A 283 30.02 -15.37 -9.46
C TYR A 283 28.94 -16.45 -9.49
N LEU A 284 29.19 -17.52 -8.73
CA LEU A 284 28.15 -18.48 -8.39
C LEU A 284 27.40 -17.95 -7.17
N ILE A 285 26.09 -17.74 -7.31
CA ILE A 285 25.21 -17.32 -6.23
C ILE A 285 24.31 -18.50 -5.87
N PRO A 286 24.42 -19.05 -4.64
CA PRO A 286 23.66 -20.22 -4.22
C PRO A 286 22.18 -19.90 -4.01
N LYS A 287 21.35 -20.94 -4.13
CA LYS A 287 19.93 -20.92 -3.77
C LYS A 287 19.75 -20.44 -2.33
N GLY A 288 18.74 -19.60 -2.12
CA GLY A 288 18.40 -19.04 -0.81
C GLY A 288 19.19 -17.77 -0.47
N PHE A 289 20.20 -17.39 -1.27
CA PHE A 289 20.93 -16.15 -1.06
C PHE A 289 20.01 -14.93 -1.20
N LYS A 290 20.10 -13.99 -0.27
CA LYS A 290 19.31 -12.76 -0.26
C LYS A 290 19.99 -11.68 -1.08
N ILE A 291 19.25 -11.05 -1.98
CA ILE A 291 19.76 -10.01 -2.88
C ILE A 291 18.94 -8.74 -2.65
N LYS A 292 19.62 -7.60 -2.49
CA LYS A 292 18.99 -6.28 -2.60
C LYS A 292 19.30 -5.72 -3.97
N VAL A 293 18.26 -5.24 -4.66
CA VAL A 293 18.42 -4.50 -5.91
C VAL A 293 18.26 -3.03 -5.53
N MET A 294 19.37 -2.28 -5.57
CA MET A 294 19.34 -0.85 -5.30
C MET A 294 18.61 -0.16 -6.46
N LEU A 295 17.53 0.53 -6.13
CA LEU A 295 16.73 1.34 -7.05
C LEU A 295 17.24 2.79 -7.06
N GLY A 296 17.76 3.21 -5.91
CA GLY A 296 18.39 4.50 -5.67
C GLY A 296 19.86 4.55 -6.00
N ALA A 297 20.36 5.76 -6.24
CA ALA A 297 21.78 6.08 -6.37
C ALA A 297 22.19 7.09 -5.30
#